data_AF-A0AAW2QRN8-F1
#
_entry.id   AF-A0AAW2QRN8-F1
#
_cell.length_a   1.000
_cell.length_b   1.000
_cell.length_c   1.000
_cell.angle_alpha   90.00
_cell.angle_beta   90.00
_cell.angle_gamma   90.00
#
_symmetry.space_group_name_H-M   'P 1'
#
loop_
_entity.id
_entity.type
_entity.pdbx_description
1 polymer ?
#
loop_
_entity_poly.entity_id
_entity_poly.type
_entity_poly.pdbx_seq_one_letter_code
_entity_poly.pdbx_strand_id
1 'polypeptide(L)'
;MVVQKQKRVYHLGSLPPFLLVLAGNIKPVDHRWNQHGLGGDNIEGKCRGLHPGPISLLHWSGKGKPWLRLDSRRPCNVDHLWAPYDLYRSSKHSFEE
;
A
#
# COMPACT_ATOMS: atom_id res chain seq x y z
N MET A 1 -3.75 31.85 10.23
CA MET A 1 -3.43 31.47 8.84
C MET A 1 -4.71 31.06 8.12
N VAL A 2 -5.17 31.87 7.17
CA VAL A 2 -6.31 31.52 6.32
C VAL A 2 -5.78 30.61 5.23
N VAL A 3 -5.78 29.29 5.46
CA VAL A 3 -5.45 28.31 4.43
C VAL A 3 -6.47 28.49 3.30
N GLN A 4 -6.00 28.81 2.10
CA GLN A 4 -6.82 28.90 0.88
C GLN A 4 -7.63 27.60 0.72
N LYS A 5 -8.92 27.63 1.08
CA LYS A 5 -9.76 26.43 1.18
C LYS A 5 -10.54 26.09 -0.09
N GLN A 6 -10.52 26.92 -1.14
CA GLN A 6 -11.48 26.76 -2.25
C GLN A 6 -10.96 26.06 -3.51
N LYS A 7 -9.65 26.05 -3.81
CA LYS A 7 -9.12 25.34 -4.97
C LYS A 7 -7.78 24.70 -4.65
N ARG A 8 -7.74 23.37 -4.58
CA ARG A 8 -6.51 22.60 -4.37
C ARG A 8 -6.03 22.07 -5.72
N VAL A 9 -4.74 22.23 -5.99
CA VAL A 9 -4.10 21.67 -7.19
C VAL A 9 -3.73 20.18 -7.04
N TYR A 10 -3.87 19.63 -5.83
CA TYR A 10 -3.63 18.22 -5.52
C TYR A 10 -4.45 17.73 -4.30
N HIS A 11 -4.56 16.41 -4.15
CA HIS A 11 -5.11 15.79 -2.94
C HIS A 11 -4.14 15.89 -1.76
N LEU A 12 -4.67 15.98 -0.54
CA LEU A 12 -3.84 16.08 0.67
C LEU A 12 -2.91 14.87 0.81
N GLY A 13 -1.67 15.15 1.22
CA GLY A 13 -0.60 14.17 1.37
C GLY A 13 0.76 14.83 1.17
N SER A 14 1.82 14.17 1.60
CA SER A 14 3.20 14.65 1.43
C SER A 14 3.75 14.39 0.02
N LEU A 15 3.20 13.41 -0.71
CA LEU A 15 3.71 13.04 -2.03
C LEU A 15 3.60 14.18 -3.06
N PRO A 16 2.45 14.87 -3.23
CA PRO A 16 2.37 15.98 -4.17
C PRO A 16 3.36 17.12 -3.91
N PRO A 17 3.50 17.68 -2.69
CA PRO A 17 4.50 18.72 -2.44
C PRO A 17 5.94 18.20 -2.57
N PHE A 18 6.22 16.94 -2.22
CA PHE A 18 7.54 16.35 -2.42
C PHE A 18 7.94 16.31 -3.91
N LEU A 19 7.02 15.88 -4.77
CA LEU A 19 7.25 15.84 -6.22
C LEU A 19 7.39 17.23 -6.82
N LEU A 20 6.66 18.24 -6.32
CA LEU A 20 6.79 19.63 -6.76
C LEU A 20 8.14 20.23 -6.40
N VAL A 21 8.61 20.02 -5.16
CA VAL A 21 9.88 20.58 -4.67
C VAL A 21 11.08 19.93 -5.36
N LEU A 22 11.01 18.63 -5.62
CA LEU A 22 12.14 17.86 -6.19
C LEU A 22 11.97 17.55 -7.68
N ALA A 23 11.05 18.24 -8.38
CA ALA A 23 10.85 18.07 -9.80
C ALA A 23 12.18 18.28 -10.57
N GLY A 24 12.54 17.33 -11.43
CA GLY A 24 13.82 17.33 -12.15
C GLY A 24 15.03 16.82 -11.36
N ASN A 25 14.92 16.66 -10.03
CA ASN A 25 15.99 16.20 -9.13
C ASN A 25 15.77 14.79 -8.58
N ILE A 26 14.77 14.06 -9.09
CA ILE A 26 14.47 12.67 -8.74
C ILE A 26 14.75 11.75 -9.93
N LYS A 27 15.18 10.51 -9.64
CA LYS A 27 15.37 9.46 -10.65
C LYS A 27 14.30 8.39 -10.49
N PRO A 28 13.78 7.81 -11.59
CA PRO A 28 12.88 6.67 -11.50
C PRO A 28 13.62 5.47 -10.90
N VAL A 29 12.90 4.68 -10.12
CA VAL A 29 13.37 3.40 -9.60
C VAL A 29 12.52 2.31 -10.26
N ASP A 30 13.16 1.16 -10.54
CA ASP A 30 12.47 -0.01 -11.06
C ASP A 30 11.26 -0.39 -10.18
N HIS A 31 10.15 -0.75 -10.81
CA HIS A 31 8.90 -1.06 -10.11
C HIS A 31 9.03 -2.20 -9.09
N ARG A 32 10.02 -3.09 -9.23
CA ARG A 32 10.29 -4.17 -8.27
C ARG A 32 10.55 -3.67 -6.86
N TRP A 33 11.02 -2.43 -6.72
CA TRP A 33 11.33 -1.78 -5.44
C TRP A 33 10.15 -1.01 -4.85
N ASN A 34 8.99 -0.99 -5.52
CA ASN A 34 7.79 -0.37 -4.99
C ASN A 34 6.53 -0.94 -5.67
N GLN A 35 6.24 -2.22 -5.41
CA GLN A 35 5.00 -2.84 -5.88
C GLN A 35 3.82 -2.30 -5.07
N HIS A 36 3.30 -1.15 -5.48
CA HIS A 36 2.30 -0.38 -4.74
C HIS A 36 0.86 -0.66 -5.18
N GLY A 37 -0.10 -0.08 -4.47
CA GLY A 37 -1.54 -0.24 -4.76
C GLY A 37 -2.14 -1.53 -4.21
N LEU A 38 -1.39 -2.31 -3.44
CA LEU A 38 -1.86 -3.60 -2.91
C LEU A 38 -2.96 -3.44 -1.85
N GLY A 39 -3.17 -2.23 -1.34
CA GLY A 39 -4.30 -1.90 -0.48
C GLY A 39 -5.65 -1.83 -1.20
N GLY A 40 -5.69 -2.16 -2.50
CA GLY A 40 -6.89 -2.13 -3.31
C GLY A 40 -7.31 -0.73 -3.74
N ASP A 41 -8.42 -0.64 -4.46
CA ASP A 41 -9.01 0.66 -4.76
C ASP A 41 -9.69 1.25 -3.51
N ASN A 42 -9.76 2.58 -3.43
CA ASN A 42 -10.27 3.27 -2.25
C ASN A 42 -11.80 3.48 -2.25
N ILE A 43 -12.50 3.01 -3.28
CA ILE A 43 -13.94 3.24 -3.51
C ILE A 43 -14.72 1.96 -3.18
N GLU A 44 -14.43 0.88 -3.89
CA GLU A 44 -15.06 -0.43 -3.82
C GLU A 44 -14.22 -1.43 -3.01
N GLY A 45 -12.93 -1.15 -2.78
CA GLY A 45 -12.05 -2.03 -1.99
C GLY A 45 -11.63 -3.30 -2.72
N LYS A 46 -11.70 -3.34 -4.04
CA LYS A 46 -11.31 -4.48 -4.88
C LYS A 46 -9.83 -4.78 -4.73
N CYS A 47 -9.53 -6.08 -4.69
CA CYS A 47 -8.17 -6.59 -4.71
C CYS A 47 -7.46 -6.21 -6.01
N ARG A 48 -6.16 -5.89 -5.91
CA ARG A 48 -5.28 -5.73 -7.07
C ARG A 48 -4.28 -6.88 -7.09
N GLY A 49 -4.02 -7.39 -8.29
CA GLY A 49 -2.97 -8.37 -8.53
C GLY A 49 -1.58 -7.74 -8.52
N LEU A 50 -0.57 -8.60 -8.54
CA LEU A 50 0.81 -8.19 -8.72
C LEU A 50 1.06 -7.88 -10.20
N HIS A 51 1.78 -6.79 -10.48
CA HIS A 51 2.38 -6.56 -11.79
C HIS A 51 3.40 -7.67 -12.12
N PRO A 52 3.54 -8.04 -13.41
CA PRO A 52 4.49 -9.07 -13.83
C PRO A 52 5.94 -8.66 -13.55
N GLY A 53 6.82 -9.64 -13.44
CA GLY A 53 8.27 -9.43 -13.23
C GLY A 53 8.74 -9.71 -11.80
N PRO A 54 10.05 -9.58 -11.53
CA PRO A 54 10.61 -9.78 -10.21
C PRO A 54 10.10 -8.73 -9.23
N ILE A 55 9.90 -9.13 -7.97
CA ILE A 55 9.42 -8.25 -6.90
C ILE A 55 10.40 -8.33 -5.74
N SER A 56 10.74 -7.17 -5.17
CA SER A 56 11.64 -7.06 -4.02
C SER A 56 11.00 -6.30 -2.86
N LEU A 57 10.04 -5.42 -3.12
CA LEU A 57 9.29 -4.70 -2.09
C LEU A 57 7.80 -4.63 -2.45
N LEU A 58 6.96 -5.06 -1.51
CA LEU A 58 5.49 -4.99 -1.58
C LEU A 58 4.97 -3.81 -0.76
N HIS A 59 4.04 -3.04 -1.32
CA HIS A 59 3.52 -1.82 -0.69
C HIS A 59 1.98 -1.77 -0.73
N TRP A 60 1.37 -1.99 0.44
CA TRP A 60 -0.08 -1.83 0.68
C TRP A 60 -0.48 -0.36 0.87
N SER A 61 -0.23 0.46 -0.16
CA SER A 61 -0.76 1.82 -0.24
C SER A 61 -2.28 1.78 -0.42
N GLY A 62 -3.01 2.75 0.16
CA GLY A 62 -4.47 2.79 0.15
C GLY A 62 -5.07 2.39 1.51
N LYS A 63 -6.39 2.16 1.53
CA LYS A 63 -7.16 1.88 2.75
C LYS A 63 -7.15 0.40 3.17
N GLY A 64 -7.04 -0.55 2.24
CA GLY A 64 -7.07 -1.98 2.53
C GLY A 64 -5.75 -2.50 3.12
N LYS A 65 -5.51 -2.25 4.40
CA LYS A 65 -4.33 -2.80 5.08
C LYS A 65 -4.44 -4.32 5.24
N PRO A 66 -3.33 -5.08 5.07
CA PRO A 66 -3.38 -6.53 5.04
C PRO A 66 -3.90 -7.12 6.35
N TRP A 67 -3.42 -6.63 7.50
CA TRP A 67 -3.90 -7.06 8.82
C TRP A 67 -5.41 -6.84 8.99
N LEU A 68 -5.95 -5.69 8.59
CA LEU A 68 -7.39 -5.42 8.68
C LEU A 68 -8.22 -6.40 7.83
N ARG A 69 -7.75 -6.75 6.64
CA ARG A 69 -8.44 -7.70 5.75
C ARG A 69 -8.35 -9.14 6.24
N LEU A 70 -7.20 -9.53 6.81
CA LEU A 70 -7.00 -10.82 7.45
C LEU A 70 -7.90 -10.97 8.69
N ASP A 71 -7.91 -9.96 9.57
CA ASP A 71 -8.73 -9.95 10.78
C ASP A 71 -10.24 -10.00 10.47
N SER A 72 -10.66 -9.30 9.42
CA SER A 72 -12.06 -9.32 8.95
C SER A 72 -12.44 -10.54 8.11
N ARG A 73 -11.53 -11.52 7.94
CA ARG A 73 -11.72 -12.73 7.12
C ARG A 73 -12.13 -12.43 5.68
N ARG A 74 -11.66 -11.31 5.12
CA ARG A 74 -11.85 -10.92 3.72
C ARG A 74 -10.51 -10.56 3.07
N PRO A 75 -9.51 -11.47 3.11
CA PRO A 75 -8.20 -11.18 2.54
C PRO A 75 -8.26 -11.12 1.02
N CYS A 76 -7.38 -10.31 0.45
CA CYS A 76 -6.92 -10.52 -0.93
C CYS A 76 -5.82 -11.59 -0.94
N ASN A 77 -5.66 -12.31 -2.04
CA ASN A 77 -4.61 -13.34 -2.16
C ASN A 77 -3.21 -12.82 -1.77
N VAL A 78 -2.90 -11.55 -2.10
CA VAL A 78 -1.62 -10.92 -1.77
C VAL A 78 -1.39 -10.73 -0.27
N ASP A 79 -2.45 -10.61 0.54
CA ASP A 79 -2.33 -10.37 1.99
C ASP A 79 -1.70 -11.54 2.74
N HIS A 80 -1.87 -12.75 2.21
CA HIS A 80 -1.23 -13.93 2.77
C HIS A 80 0.29 -13.91 2.65
N LEU A 81 0.86 -13.10 1.74
CA LEU A 81 2.31 -12.88 1.69
C LEU A 81 2.80 -12.03 2.86
N TRP A 82 1.93 -11.17 3.42
CA TRP A 82 2.25 -10.36 4.60
C TRP A 82 2.06 -11.14 5.90
N ALA A 83 1.05 -12.02 5.97
CA ALA A 83 0.65 -12.70 7.20
C ALA A 83 1.78 -13.36 8.02
N PRO A 84 2.78 -14.07 7.43
CA PRO A 84 3.87 -14.67 8.20
C PRO A 84 4.80 -13.65 8.88
N TYR A 85 4.73 -12.38 8.47
CA TYR A 85 5.52 -11.28 8.99
C TYR A 85 4.71 -10.38 9.93
N ASP A 86 3.49 -10.78 10.28
CA ASP A 86 2.72 -10.08 11.31
C ASP A 86 3.38 -10.26 12.68
N LEU A 87 3.91 -9.17 13.23
CA LEU A 87 4.58 -9.19 14.53
C LEU A 87 3.61 -9.20 15.71
N TYR A 88 2.33 -8.86 15.48
CA TYR A 88 1.32 -8.86 16.54
C TYR A 88 0.79 -10.27 16.82
N ARG A 89 0.60 -11.05 15.76
CA ARG A 89 0.23 -12.46 15.86
C ARG A 89 1.51 -13.29 15.98
N SER A 90 1.83 -13.71 17.20
CA SER A 90 2.89 -14.71 17.44
C SER A 90 2.71 -15.90 16.49
N SER A 91 3.79 -16.34 15.83
CA SER A 91 3.82 -17.48 14.91
C SER A 91 3.46 -18.84 15.55
N LYS A 92 2.93 -18.84 16.78
CA LYS A 92 2.66 -20.03 17.58
C LYS A 92 1.35 -20.75 17.28
N HIS A 93 0.57 -20.39 16.27
CA HIS A 93 -0.55 -21.22 15.85
C HIS A 93 -0.70 -21.30 14.33
N SER A 94 -0.18 -22.40 13.76
CA SER A 94 -0.82 -23.19 12.69
C SER A 94 0.06 -24.38 12.27
N PHE A 95 0.29 -25.28 13.22
CA PHE A 95 0.32 -26.72 12.93
C PHE A 95 -0.75 -27.35 13.82
N GLU A 96 -2.01 -27.11 13.49
CA GLU A 96 -3.12 -27.98 13.89
C GLU A 96 -3.91 -28.26 12.62
N GLU A 97 -4.24 -29.55 12.45
CA GLU A 97 -4.70 -30.26 11.24
C GLU A 97 -5.81 -29.57 10.42
#